data_AF-A0A967LB94-F1
#
_entry.id   AF-A0A967LB94-F1
#
_cell.length_a   1.000
_cell.length_b   1.000
_cell.length_c   1.000
_cell.angle_alpha   90.00
_cell.angle_beta   90.00
_cell.angle_gamma   90.00
#
_symmetry.space_group_name_H-M   'P 1'
#
loop_
_entity.id
_entity.type
_entity.pdbx_description
1 polymer ?
#
loop_
_entity_poly.entity_id
_entity_poly.type
_entity_poly.pdbx_seq_one_letter_code
_entity_poly.pdbx_strand_id
1 'polypeptide(L)' 'MRLSAVDSPFLRSPPAVEPTIRRQAVGNSRPAEAQSIALSCDDPDAPVAPWVHGEVCNIPATASGLPEAGPN' A
#
# COMPACT_ATOMS: atom_id res chain seq x y z
N MET A 1 19.86 -19.06 27.03
CA MET A 1 20.00 -17.74 26.37
C MET A 1 18.80 -17.59 25.45
N ARG A 2 17.74 -16.91 25.92
CA ARG A 2 16.46 -16.78 25.21
C ARG A 2 16.42 -15.35 24.67
N LEU A 3 16.41 -15.18 23.36
CA LEU A 3 16.27 -13.87 22.73
C LEU A 3 14.83 -13.43 22.97
N SER A 4 14.60 -12.55 23.94
CA SER A 4 13.33 -11.86 24.13
C SER A 4 13.13 -10.94 22.94
N ALA A 5 11.94 -11.00 22.33
CA ALA A 5 11.51 -10.11 21.29
C ALA A 5 11.79 -8.67 21.70
N VAL A 6 12.56 -7.96 20.89
CA VAL A 6 12.74 -6.52 21.03
C VAL A 6 11.39 -5.92 20.63
N ASP A 7 10.71 -5.32 21.61
CA ASP A 7 9.49 -4.53 21.42
C ASP A 7 9.83 -3.36 20.47
N SER A 8 9.63 -3.57 19.17
CA SER A 8 9.76 -2.51 18.17
C SER A 8 8.46 -1.71 18.16
N PRO A 9 8.46 -0.41 18.51
CA PRO A 9 7.24 0.38 18.62
C PRO A 9 6.52 0.59 17.27
N PHE A 10 7.12 0.15 16.15
CA PHE A 10 6.59 0.31 14.78
C PHE A 10 5.69 -0.83 14.32
N LEU A 11 5.57 -1.90 15.10
CA LEU A 11 4.78 -3.07 14.71
C LEU A 11 3.76 -3.38 15.81
N ARG A 12 2.54 -2.85 15.68
CA ARG A 12 1.37 -3.38 16.41
C ARG A 12 0.30 -3.88 15.44
N SER A 13 -0.07 -5.16 15.61
CA SER A 13 -1.00 -5.99 14.82
C SER A 13 -2.48 -5.65 15.03
N PRO A 14 -3.34 -5.74 14.00
CA PRO A 14 -4.06 -6.94 13.52
C PRO A 14 -3.40 -7.55 12.25
N PRO A 15 -3.90 -8.62 11.57
CA PRO A 15 -3.26 -9.03 10.32
C PRO A 15 -3.20 -7.81 9.39
N ALA A 16 -2.00 -7.50 8.90
CA ALA A 16 -1.80 -6.45 7.91
C ALA A 16 -2.45 -6.92 6.61
N VAL A 17 -3.74 -6.62 6.48
CA VAL A 17 -4.49 -6.86 5.26
C VAL A 17 -4.53 -5.53 4.51
N GLU A 18 -4.00 -5.56 3.28
CA GLU A 18 -4.08 -4.43 2.38
C GLU A 18 -5.56 -4.09 2.13
N PRO A 19 -6.03 -2.87 2.45
CA PRO A 19 -7.42 -2.51 2.26
C PRO A 19 -7.79 -2.53 0.77
N THR A 20 -9.08 -2.73 0.47
CA THR A 20 -9.58 -2.51 -0.89
C THR A 20 -9.28 -1.06 -1.32
N ILE A 21 -8.39 -0.88 -2.30
CA ILE A 21 -8.13 0.43 -2.89
C ILE A 21 -9.15 0.65 -4.02
N ARG A 22 -10.05 1.61 -3.83
CA ARG A 22 -10.94 2.12 -4.88
C ARG A 22 -10.43 3.47 -5.38
N ARG A 23 -10.51 3.70 -6.68
CA ARG A 23 -10.24 5.02 -7.25
C ARG A 23 -11.28 6.02 -6.73
N GLN A 24 -10.85 7.08 -6.04
CA GLN A 24 -11.72 8.21 -5.72
C GLN A 24 -11.79 9.19 -6.90
N ALA A 25 -12.96 9.78 -7.14
CA ALA A 25 -13.18 10.75 -8.22
C ALA A 25 -12.88 12.18 -7.74
N VAL A 26 -11.59 12.53 -7.65
CA VAL A 26 -11.16 13.93 -7.45
C VAL A 26 -10.49 14.38 -8.73
N GLY A 27 -11.20 15.04 -9.65
CA GLY A 27 -10.61 15.56 -10.91
C GLY A 27 -9.88 14.52 -11.80
N ASN A 28 -10.12 13.24 -11.56
CA ASN A 28 -9.24 12.13 -11.97
C ASN A 28 -9.68 11.51 -13.30
N SER A 29 -9.16 11.98 -14.43
CA SER A 29 -9.03 11.15 -15.65
C SER A 29 -7.59 10.67 -15.77
N ARG A 30 -7.37 9.38 -16.06
CA ARG A 30 -6.03 8.94 -16.49
C ARG A 30 -5.70 9.66 -17.80
N PRO A 31 -4.42 9.97 -18.08
CA PRO A 31 -4.00 10.25 -19.44
C PRO A 31 -4.54 9.17 -20.38
N ALA A 32 -5.06 9.54 -21.55
CA ALA A 32 -5.72 8.59 -22.45
C ALA A 32 -4.76 7.48 -22.90
N GLU A 33 -3.47 7.77 -22.93
CA GLU A 33 -2.38 6.92 -23.35
C GLU A 33 -1.71 6.16 -22.19
N ALA A 34 -2.19 6.33 -20.95
CA ALA A 34 -1.64 5.61 -19.81
C ALA A 34 -1.76 4.10 -20.05
N GLN A 35 -0.64 3.37 -19.88
CA GLN A 35 -0.60 1.92 -20.08
C GLN A 35 -0.68 1.15 -18.75
N SER A 36 -0.13 1.73 -17.68
CA SER A 36 -0.15 1.16 -16.35
C SER A 36 -0.25 2.23 -15.26
N ILE A 37 -0.51 1.77 -14.04
CA ILE A 37 -0.53 2.54 -12.79
C ILE A 37 0.48 1.88 -11.85
N ALA A 38 1.17 2.70 -11.06
CA ALA A 38 1.91 2.28 -9.89
C ALA A 38 1.23 2.83 -8.62
N LEU A 39 1.23 2.05 -7.56
CA LEU A 39 0.73 2.42 -6.24
C LEU A 39 1.89 2.32 -5.25
N SER A 40 2.16 3.41 -4.52
CA SER A 40 3.09 3.46 -3.40
C SER A 40 2.35 3.92 -2.16
N CYS A 41 2.56 3.24 -1.04
CA CYS A 41 2.04 3.62 0.26
C CYS A 41 3.20 4.17 1.11
N ASP A 42 3.49 5.45 0.94
CA ASP A 42 4.54 6.16 1.69
C ASP A 42 4.01 6.67 3.04
N ASP A 43 4.82 6.55 4.08
CA ASP A 43 4.54 7.11 5.40
C ASP A 43 5.55 8.22 5.72
N PRO A 44 5.18 9.49 5.46
CA PRO A 44 6.03 10.63 5.76
C PRO A 44 6.12 10.92 7.27
N ASP A 45 5.23 10.32 8.07
CA ASP A 45 5.18 10.47 9.52
C ASP A 45 6.04 9.40 10.23
N ALA A 46 6.62 8.46 9.47
CA ALA A 46 7.57 7.49 9.99
C ALA A 46 8.80 8.22 10.59
N PRO A 47 9.26 7.84 11.80
CA PRO A 47 10.34 8.57 12.47
C PRO A 47 11.70 8.44 11.79
N VAL A 48 11.83 7.54 10.81
CA VAL A 48 12.94 7.53 9.86
C VAL A 48 12.35 7.51 8.45
N ALA A 49 12.47 8.63 7.76
CA ALA A 49 12.06 8.77 6.37
C ALA A 49 13.23 8.51 5.39
N PRO A 50 12.97 8.00 4.18
CA PRO A 50 11.66 7.58 3.66
C PRO A 50 11.25 6.19 4.16
N TRP A 51 9.94 6.00 4.33
CA TRP A 51 9.37 4.69 4.67
C TRP A 51 8.23 4.34 3.72
N VAL A 52 8.39 3.23 3.00
CA VAL A 52 7.40 2.70 2.07
C VAL A 52 6.79 1.44 2.66
N HIS A 53 5.49 1.46 2.93
CA HIS A 53 4.73 0.31 3.46
C HIS A 53 4.48 -0.76 2.40
N GLY A 54 4.31 -0.36 1.15
CA GLY A 54 4.11 -1.29 0.03
C GLY A 54 4.15 -0.60 -1.33
N GLU A 55 4.61 -1.35 -2.33
CA GLU A 55 4.65 -0.94 -3.73
C GLU A 55 4.00 -1.99 -4.62
N VAL A 56 3.15 -1.55 -5.55
CA VAL A 56 2.58 -2.39 -6.61
C VAL A 56 2.71 -1.68 -7.95
N CYS A 57 3.36 -2.34 -8.90
CA CYS A 57 3.62 -1.81 -10.23
C CYS A 57 2.85 -2.60 -11.31
N ASN A 58 2.77 -2.02 -12.51
CA ASN A 58 2.14 -2.64 -13.68
C ASN A 58 0.65 -2.95 -13.50
N ILE A 59 -0.06 -2.21 -12.65
CA ILE A 59 -1.52 -2.30 -12.57
C ILE A 59 -2.07 -1.79 -13.90
N PRO A 60 -2.93 -2.53 -14.61
CA PRO A 60 -3.45 -2.07 -15.90
C PRO A 60 -4.11 -0.70 -15.79
N ALA A 61 -3.84 0.18 -16.76
CA ALA A 61 -4.50 1.48 -16.85
C ALA A 61 -5.99 1.39 -17.21
N THR A 62 -6.60 0.21 -17.16
CA THR A 62 -8.06 0.01 -17.20
C THR A 62 -8.62 -0.42 -15.85
N ALA A 63 -7.78 -0.82 -14.89
CA ALA A 63 -8.20 -1.27 -13.57
C ALA A 63 -9.01 -0.20 -12.83
N SER A 64 -10.06 -0.64 -12.12
CA SER A 64 -10.98 0.20 -11.34
C SER A 64 -10.71 0.17 -9.83
N GLY A 65 -9.88 -0.77 -9.38
CA GLY A 65 -9.41 -0.89 -7.99
C GLY A 65 -8.61 -2.17 -7.76
N LEU A 66 -8.07 -2.31 -6.56
CA LEU A 66 -7.42 -3.52 -6.08
C LEU A 66 -8.31 -4.17 -5.00
N PRO A 67 -8.56 -5.48 -5.05
CA PRO A 67 -9.29 -6.17 -4.01
C PRO A 67 -8.46 -6.21 -2.72
N GLU A 68 -9.15 -6.29 -1.58
CA GLU A 68 -8.54 -6.65 -0.31
C GLU A 68 -7.92 -8.04 -0.38
N ALA A 69 -6.76 -8.22 0.25
CA ALA A 69 -6.17 -9.55 0.38
C ALA A 69 -7.05 -10.40 1.32
N GLY A 70 -7.78 -11.37 0.76
CA GLY A 70 -8.62 -12.27 1.55
C GLY A 70 -7.79 -13.18 2.48
N PRO A 71 -8.38 -13.69 3.58
CA PRO A 71 -7.69 -14.68 4.41
C PRO A 71 -7.44 -15.97 3.61
N ASN A 72 -6.23 -16.52 3.71
CA ASN A 72 -5.93 -17.89 3.29
C ASN A 72 -6.45 -18.90 4.31
#